data_AF-M0ZPL1-F1
#
_entry.id   AF-M0ZPL1-F1
#
_cell.length_a   1.000
_cell.length_b   1.000
_cell.length_c   1.000
_cell.angle_alpha   90.00
_cell.angle_beta   90.00
_cell.angle_gamma   90.00
#
_symmetry.space_group_name_H-M   'P 1'
#
loop_
_entity.id
_entity.type
_entity.pdbx_description
1 polymer ?
#
loop_
_entity_poly.entity_id
_entity_poly.type
_entity_poly.pdbx_seq_one_letter_code
_entity_poly.pdbx_strand_id
1 'polypeptide(L)'
;MSIGLSWAHILGDSFSASNFLNMWAKIMVGQLISPQFLHKSTNTNKLINNNPILLSIVGKLPFSLKRVDPVGDHWKITDTIKMQSHSFHITQKQLNQLISKVCGTYKVKPFDVICATMWKMLAKVRGEYSSEPAIVTIIRGDDNETTEVMSSNNQVIISIVEADDVKVSEADTSELTELIAEKTVDETRVVEELMEKENGIPDFIVYGANLTFVNLEEAKIYDLELRGKQPIFASYNISGVGDEGVILVLPRLEGGRIVNLVLPQKQIEGLKNKMREELGVF
;
A
#
# COMPACT_ATOMS: atom_id res chain seq x y z
N MET A 1 -8.35 -1.55 -26.98
CA MET A 1 -8.27 -0.20 -26.40
C MET A 1 -7.65 -0.33 -25.03
N SER A 2 -6.64 0.48 -24.74
CA SER A 2 -6.03 0.59 -23.42
C SER A 2 -6.14 2.04 -22.96
N ILE A 3 -6.22 2.25 -21.65
CA ILE A 3 -6.26 3.56 -21.03
C ILE A 3 -5.16 3.58 -19.98
N GLY A 4 -4.35 4.61 -20.00
CA GLY A 4 -3.34 4.87 -18.99
C GLY A 4 -3.62 6.19 -18.31
N LEU A 5 -3.46 6.23 -16.99
CA LEU A 5 -3.51 7.43 -16.19
C LEU A 5 -2.21 7.53 -15.40
N SER A 6 -1.56 8.69 -15.47
CA SER A 6 -0.50 9.06 -14.54
C SER A 6 -1.09 10.00 -13.51
N TRP A 7 -0.90 9.69 -12.24
CA TRP A 7 -1.51 10.39 -11.12
C TRP A 7 -0.44 10.78 -10.10
N ALA A 8 -0.34 12.06 -9.78
CA ALA A 8 0.56 12.54 -8.75
C ALA A 8 -0.10 12.42 -7.38
N HIS A 9 0.59 11.79 -6.42
CA HIS A 9 0.01 11.47 -5.10
C HIS A 9 -0.38 12.70 -4.28
N ILE A 10 0.20 13.87 -4.57
CA ILE A 10 -0.24 15.16 -4.00
C ILE A 10 -1.69 15.53 -4.36
N LEU A 11 -2.22 14.97 -5.45
CA LEU A 11 -3.60 15.21 -5.91
C LEU A 11 -4.61 14.24 -5.28
N GLY A 12 -4.15 13.17 -4.63
CA GLY A 12 -4.99 12.11 -4.09
C GLY A 12 -4.31 10.73 -4.17
N ASP A 13 -4.88 9.77 -3.44
CA ASP A 13 -4.37 8.40 -3.42
C ASP A 13 -4.88 7.57 -4.62
N SER A 14 -4.55 6.27 -4.62
CA SER A 14 -4.98 5.31 -5.65
C SER A 14 -6.50 5.07 -5.70
N PHE A 15 -7.21 5.23 -4.57
CA PHE A 15 -8.67 5.11 -4.53
C PHE A 15 -9.30 6.34 -5.20
N SER A 16 -8.78 7.52 -4.87
CA SER A 16 -9.10 8.78 -5.53
C SER A 16 -8.88 8.74 -7.04
N ALA A 17 -7.76 8.17 -7.51
CA ALA A 17 -7.49 8.00 -8.93
C ALA A 17 -8.49 7.05 -9.61
N SER A 18 -8.87 5.95 -8.95
CA SER A 18 -9.93 5.03 -9.42
C SER A 18 -11.26 5.74 -9.56
N ASN A 19 -11.65 6.47 -8.51
CA ASN A 19 -12.91 7.22 -8.45
C ASN A 19 -12.96 8.29 -9.54
N PHE A 20 -11.85 8.99 -9.78
CA PHE A 20 -11.71 9.95 -10.88
C PHE A 20 -11.97 9.30 -12.25
N LEU A 21 -11.34 8.16 -12.55
CA LEU A 21 -11.53 7.46 -13.82
C LEU A 21 -12.99 7.01 -14.01
N ASN A 22 -13.59 6.48 -12.95
CA ASN A 22 -15.00 6.05 -12.97
C ASN A 22 -15.94 7.23 -13.20
N MET A 23 -15.67 8.36 -12.56
CA MET A 23 -16.44 9.60 -12.75
C MET A 23 -16.28 10.14 -14.16
N TRP A 24 -15.06 10.17 -14.68
CA TRP A 24 -14.77 10.57 -16.06
C TRP A 24 -15.54 9.71 -17.07
N ALA A 25 -15.57 8.39 -16.90
CA ALA A 25 -16.31 7.51 -17.81
C ALA A 25 -17.82 7.77 -17.81
N LYS A 26 -18.41 8.01 -16.63
CA LYS A 26 -19.83 8.39 -16.48
C LYS A 26 -20.13 9.70 -17.22
N ILE A 27 -19.26 10.71 -17.11
CA ILE A 27 -19.42 11.97 -17.85
C ILE A 27 -19.36 11.73 -19.36
N MET A 28 -18.44 10.88 -19.83
CA MET A 28 -18.28 10.58 -21.27
C MET A 28 -19.49 9.89 -21.89
N VAL A 29 -20.36 9.25 -21.11
CA VAL A 29 -21.64 8.69 -21.57
C VAL A 29 -22.83 9.64 -21.38
N GLY A 30 -22.59 10.89 -21.00
CA GLY A 30 -23.60 11.93 -20.83
C GLY A 30 -24.35 11.87 -19.50
N GLN A 31 -23.85 11.11 -18.51
CA GLN A 31 -24.44 11.10 -17.18
C GLN A 31 -24.16 12.44 -16.48
N LEU A 32 -25.21 13.09 -15.97
CA LEU A 32 -25.02 14.24 -15.07
C LEU A 32 -24.48 13.76 -13.73
N ILE A 33 -23.38 14.37 -13.30
CA ILE A 33 -22.76 14.10 -12.01
C ILE A 33 -22.77 15.41 -11.23
N SER A 34 -23.19 15.35 -9.97
CA SER A 34 -23.15 16.49 -9.08
C SER A 34 -21.70 16.96 -8.90
N PRO A 35 -21.43 18.27 -8.97
CA PRO A 35 -20.11 18.81 -8.66
C PRO A 35 -19.69 18.39 -7.25
N GLN A 36 -18.50 17.79 -7.14
CA GLN A 36 -17.88 17.53 -5.85
C GLN A 36 -17.07 18.77 -5.44
N PHE A 37 -17.29 19.26 -4.23
CA PHE A 37 -16.57 20.40 -3.69
C PHE A 37 -15.38 19.93 -2.87
N LEU A 38 -14.21 20.57 -3.06
CA LEU A 38 -13.04 20.36 -2.22
C LEU A 38 -13.43 20.67 -0.78
N HIS A 39 -13.57 19.64 0.04
CA HIS A 39 -13.82 19.83 1.45
C HIS A 39 -12.57 20.51 2.04
N LYS A 40 -12.74 21.70 2.60
CA LYS A 40 -11.66 22.30 3.41
C LYS A 40 -11.42 21.36 4.58
N SER A 41 -10.17 20.89 4.75
CA SER A 41 -9.73 20.16 5.93
C SER A 41 -10.32 20.82 7.18
N THR A 42 -11.21 20.13 7.86
CA THR A 42 -11.74 20.59 9.14
C THR A 42 -10.61 20.48 10.15
N ASN A 43 -9.91 21.59 10.38
CA ASN A 43 -8.96 21.83 11.47
C ASN A 43 -9.08 20.78 12.61
N THR A 44 -8.27 19.72 12.54
CA THR A 44 -8.18 18.61 13.50
C THR A 44 -7.38 18.97 14.74
N ASN A 45 -7.05 20.26 14.93
CA ASN A 45 -6.37 20.88 16.06
C ASN A 45 -6.97 20.61 17.47
N LYS A 46 -7.96 19.74 17.64
CA LYS A 46 -8.65 19.50 18.92
C LYS A 46 -8.48 18.12 19.55
N LEU A 47 -7.93 17.10 18.89
CA LEU A 47 -7.98 15.72 19.42
C LEU A 47 -6.69 15.21 20.06
N ILE A 48 -5.52 15.80 19.81
CA ILE A 48 -4.25 15.34 20.42
C ILE A 48 -4.03 15.83 21.84
N ASN A 49 -4.78 16.83 22.33
CA ASN A 49 -4.66 17.27 23.72
C ASN A 49 -4.92 16.15 24.76
N ASN A 50 -5.42 14.98 24.36
CA ASN A 50 -5.80 13.91 25.28
C ASN A 50 -5.07 12.56 25.10
N ASN A 51 -4.10 12.40 24.19
CA ASN A 51 -3.41 11.11 24.03
C ASN A 51 -1.87 11.20 24.25
N PRO A 52 -1.36 10.83 25.44
CA PRO A 52 0.04 11.01 25.82
C PRO A 52 1.04 10.16 25.01
N ILE A 53 0.59 9.09 24.33
CA ILE A 53 1.44 8.26 23.45
C ILE A 53 1.75 8.99 22.14
N LEU A 54 0.79 9.73 21.58
CA LEU A 54 1.01 10.52 20.36
C LEU A 54 1.96 11.70 20.61
N LEU A 55 1.87 12.31 21.79
CA LEU A 55 2.72 13.45 22.19
C LEU A 55 4.21 13.08 22.32
N SER A 56 4.58 11.83 22.59
CA SER A 56 5.98 11.38 22.62
C SER A 56 6.53 11.05 21.23
N ILE A 57 5.66 10.72 20.27
CA ILE A 57 6.01 10.48 18.86
C ILE A 57 6.22 11.79 18.10
N VAL A 58 5.58 12.90 18.48
CA VAL A 58 5.77 14.21 17.81
C VAL A 58 7.24 14.70 17.82
N GLY A 59 8.12 14.14 18.65
CA GLY A 59 9.57 14.40 18.64
C GLY A 59 10.41 13.50 17.72
N LYS A 60 9.85 12.44 17.13
CA LYS A 60 10.53 11.47 16.25
C LYS A 60 9.75 11.29 14.95
N LEU A 61 10.46 11.06 13.84
CA LEU A 61 9.81 10.77 12.55
C LEU A 61 9.03 9.44 12.66
N PRO A 62 7.75 9.36 12.21
CA PRO A 62 7.01 8.10 12.18
C PRO A 62 7.72 7.08 11.30
N PHE A 63 7.56 5.80 11.59
CA PHE A 63 8.29 4.74 10.90
C PHE A 63 7.88 4.62 9.44
N SER A 64 6.63 4.93 9.11
CA SER A 64 6.11 4.94 7.74
C SER A 64 6.69 6.06 6.84
N LEU A 65 7.50 6.97 7.38
CA LEU A 65 8.13 8.05 6.63
C LEU A 65 9.65 7.95 6.61
N LYS A 66 10.23 8.25 5.44
CA LYS A 66 11.67 8.46 5.29
C LYS A 66 11.90 9.85 4.70
N ARG A 67 12.77 10.62 5.36
CA ARG A 67 13.24 11.91 4.87
C ARG A 67 14.12 11.71 3.64
N VAL A 68 13.90 12.51 2.60
CA VAL A 68 14.73 12.54 1.40
C VAL A 68 15.30 13.95 1.17
N ASP A 69 16.30 14.02 0.29
CA ASP A 69 16.80 15.30 -0.19
C ASP A 69 15.71 16.01 -1.01
N PRO A 70 15.72 17.35 -1.09
CA PRO A 70 14.72 18.10 -1.81
C PRO A 70 14.56 17.59 -3.26
N VAL A 71 13.38 17.09 -3.60
CA VAL A 71 13.08 16.52 -4.93
C VAL A 71 12.73 17.60 -5.96
N GLY A 72 12.50 18.82 -5.49
CA GLY A 72 12.14 19.99 -6.29
C GLY A 72 10.89 19.76 -7.13
N ASP A 73 10.75 20.54 -8.21
CA ASP A 73 9.55 20.55 -9.05
C ASP A 73 9.32 19.25 -9.85
N HIS A 74 10.29 18.34 -9.86
CA HIS A 74 10.24 17.12 -10.67
C HIS A 74 9.77 15.90 -9.89
N TRP A 75 9.65 15.99 -8.55
CA TRP A 75 9.11 14.93 -7.69
C TRP A 75 9.76 13.56 -7.95
N LYS A 76 11.06 13.59 -8.29
CA LYS A 76 11.86 12.39 -8.56
C LYS A 76 12.85 12.21 -7.44
N ILE A 77 12.75 11.07 -6.77
CA ILE A 77 13.75 10.67 -5.80
C ILE A 77 15.00 10.24 -6.56
N THR A 78 16.16 10.71 -6.11
CA THR A 78 17.45 10.23 -6.58
C THR A 78 17.82 8.96 -5.82
N ASP A 79 17.19 7.84 -6.16
CA ASP A 79 17.57 6.56 -5.56
C ASP A 79 18.93 6.11 -6.08
N THR A 80 19.84 5.79 -5.16
CA THR A 80 21.13 5.18 -5.52
C THR A 80 20.97 3.71 -5.93
N ILE A 81 19.85 3.10 -5.55
CA ILE A 81 19.53 1.71 -5.81
C ILE A 81 18.59 1.61 -7.01
N LYS A 82 18.95 0.75 -7.96
CA LYS A 82 18.11 0.48 -9.12
C LYS A 82 16.91 -0.36 -8.71
N MET A 83 15.73 0.27 -8.74
CA MET A 83 14.44 -0.38 -8.52
C MET A 83 13.92 -1.06 -9.79
N GLN A 84 13.19 -2.15 -9.61
CA GLN A 84 12.56 -2.90 -10.70
C GLN A 84 11.13 -3.28 -10.34
N SER A 85 10.21 -3.03 -11.27
CA SER A 85 8.83 -3.49 -11.17
C SER A 85 8.68 -4.91 -11.68
N HIS A 86 7.88 -5.72 -10.99
CA HIS A 86 7.42 -7.02 -11.46
C HIS A 86 5.97 -7.26 -11.05
N SER A 87 5.30 -8.15 -11.76
CA SER A 87 3.90 -8.49 -11.49
C SER A 87 3.74 -9.98 -11.56
N PHE A 88 3.03 -10.55 -10.60
CA PHE A 88 2.65 -11.95 -10.63
C PHE A 88 1.19 -12.11 -10.24
N HIS A 89 0.61 -13.22 -10.68
CA HIS A 89 -0.80 -13.50 -10.49
C HIS A 89 -0.97 -14.68 -9.54
N ILE A 90 -1.69 -14.46 -8.45
CA ILE A 90 -2.13 -15.51 -7.55
C ILE A 90 -3.53 -15.93 -8.00
N THR A 91 -3.68 -17.16 -8.46
CA THR A 91 -5.01 -17.71 -8.80
C THR A 91 -5.86 -17.90 -7.54
N GLN A 92 -7.19 -17.95 -7.69
CA GLN A 92 -8.08 -18.25 -6.55
C GLN A 92 -7.69 -19.56 -5.84
N LYS A 93 -7.26 -20.58 -6.60
CA LYS A 93 -6.83 -21.86 -6.05
C LYS A 93 -5.58 -21.71 -5.18
N GLN A 94 -4.56 -20.99 -5.67
CA GLN A 94 -3.33 -20.72 -4.90
C GLN A 94 -3.62 -19.85 -3.66
N LEU A 95 -4.51 -18.88 -3.79
CA LEU A 95 -4.94 -18.04 -2.67
C LEU A 95 -5.65 -18.87 -1.59
N ASN A 96 -6.56 -19.76 -1.99
CA ASN A 96 -7.23 -20.67 -1.05
C ASN A 96 -6.23 -21.61 -0.36
N GLN A 97 -5.22 -22.08 -1.10
CA GLN A 97 -4.15 -22.90 -0.53
C GLN A 97 -3.34 -22.11 0.51
N LEU A 98 -2.98 -20.86 0.21
CA LEU A 98 -2.31 -19.96 1.16
C LEU A 98 -3.15 -19.76 2.42
N ILE A 99 -4.42 -19.39 2.27
CA ILE A 99 -5.34 -19.18 3.39
C ILE A 99 -5.48 -20.47 4.21
N SER A 100 -5.58 -21.64 3.56
CA SER A 100 -5.72 -22.92 4.27
C SER A 100 -4.50 -23.33 5.12
N LYS A 101 -3.32 -22.78 4.82
CA LYS A 101 -2.10 -23.00 5.63
C LYS A 101 -2.10 -22.16 6.90
N VAL A 102 -2.91 -21.10 6.94
CA VAL A 102 -3.06 -20.22 8.10
C VAL A 102 -4.25 -20.71 8.92
N CYS A 103 -3.99 -21.22 10.11
CA CYS A 103 -5.02 -21.58 11.08
C CYS A 103 -5.08 -20.53 12.20
N GLY A 104 -6.27 -20.04 12.54
CA GLY A 104 -6.43 -19.03 13.59
C GLY A 104 -7.88 -18.82 14.04
N THR A 105 -8.02 -18.11 15.17
CA THR A 105 -9.29 -17.70 15.77
C THR A 105 -9.85 -16.41 15.17
N TYR A 106 -9.06 -15.68 14.38
CA TYR A 106 -9.41 -14.40 13.78
C TYR A 106 -9.89 -14.55 12.33
N LYS A 107 -10.57 -13.52 11.81
CA LYS A 107 -11.07 -13.50 10.43
C LYS A 107 -9.91 -13.25 9.46
N VAL A 108 -9.36 -14.32 8.91
CA VAL A 108 -8.26 -14.26 7.94
C VAL A 108 -8.68 -13.51 6.69
N LYS A 109 -8.04 -12.36 6.40
CA LYS A 109 -8.23 -11.63 5.15
C LYS A 109 -7.17 -12.07 4.12
N PRO A 110 -7.53 -12.23 2.83
CA PRO A 110 -6.58 -12.59 1.77
C PRO A 110 -5.34 -11.70 1.71
N PHE A 111 -5.51 -10.38 1.86
CA PHE A 111 -4.42 -9.41 1.88
C PHE A 111 -3.40 -9.69 2.98
N ASP A 112 -3.84 -9.96 4.21
CA ASP A 112 -2.94 -10.17 5.35
C ASP A 112 -2.08 -11.42 5.15
N VAL A 113 -2.66 -12.50 4.60
CA VAL A 113 -1.92 -13.73 4.25
C VAL A 113 -0.89 -13.49 3.16
N ILE A 114 -1.25 -12.72 2.13
CA ILE A 114 -0.31 -12.34 1.06
C ILE A 114 0.83 -11.51 1.65
N CYS A 115 0.54 -10.52 2.51
CA CYS A 115 1.54 -9.69 3.15
C CYS A 115 2.49 -10.53 4.01
N ALA A 116 1.96 -11.38 4.89
CA ALA A 116 2.75 -12.28 5.73
C ALA A 116 3.67 -13.19 4.91
N THR A 117 3.13 -13.81 3.85
CA THR A 117 3.89 -14.69 2.95
C THR A 117 5.04 -13.92 2.29
N MET A 118 4.74 -12.75 1.72
CA MET A 118 5.72 -11.94 1.00
C MET A 118 6.77 -11.34 1.94
N TRP A 119 6.37 -10.92 3.14
CA TRP A 119 7.26 -10.42 4.17
C TRP A 119 8.29 -11.48 4.58
N LYS A 120 7.82 -12.70 4.87
CA LYS A 120 8.67 -13.86 5.16
C LYS A 120 9.63 -14.21 4.02
N MET A 121 9.13 -14.26 2.78
CA MET A 121 9.98 -14.53 1.61
C MET A 121 11.06 -13.47 1.43
N LEU A 122 10.71 -12.19 1.57
CA LEU A 122 11.66 -11.09 1.45
C LEU A 122 12.65 -11.05 2.60
N ALA A 123 12.23 -11.37 3.82
CA ALA A 123 13.15 -11.53 4.95
C ALA A 123 14.19 -12.61 4.67
N LYS A 124 13.81 -13.76 4.10
CA LYS A 124 14.76 -14.80 3.67
C LYS A 124 15.72 -14.31 2.58
N VAL A 125 15.20 -13.68 1.52
CA VAL A 125 16.02 -13.15 0.42
C VAL A 125 17.00 -12.08 0.89
N ARG A 126 16.57 -11.23 1.83
CA ARG A 126 17.39 -10.16 2.40
C ARG A 126 18.39 -10.68 3.40
N GLY A 127 18.05 -11.64 4.25
CA GLY A 127 18.95 -12.22 5.25
C GLY A 127 20.25 -12.81 4.70
N GLU A 128 20.30 -13.11 3.39
CA GLU A 128 21.51 -13.53 2.69
C GLU A 128 22.53 -12.39 2.47
N TYR A 129 22.09 -11.12 2.41
CA TYR A 129 22.95 -9.98 2.03
C TYR A 129 22.72 -8.67 2.83
N SER A 130 21.65 -8.57 3.63
CA SER A 130 21.26 -7.39 4.43
C SER A 130 20.43 -7.80 5.67
N SER A 131 20.02 -6.82 6.48
CA SER A 131 19.11 -7.06 7.61
C SER A 131 17.69 -7.43 7.16
N GLU A 132 17.01 -8.26 7.95
CA GLU A 132 15.59 -8.56 7.76
C GLU A 132 14.73 -7.31 8.04
N PRO A 133 13.63 -7.08 7.30
CA PRO A 133 12.72 -5.99 7.58
C PRO A 133 11.92 -6.32 8.85
N ALA A 134 12.32 -5.79 10.01
CA ALA A 134 11.62 -6.01 11.29
C ALA A 134 10.31 -5.22 11.39
N ILE A 135 10.23 -4.08 10.68
CA ILE A 135 9.05 -3.23 10.62
C ILE A 135 8.57 -3.15 9.18
N VAL A 136 7.26 -3.27 8.98
CA VAL A 136 6.61 -3.08 7.68
C VAL A 136 5.52 -2.03 7.78
N THR A 137 5.30 -1.30 6.69
CA THR A 137 4.21 -0.33 6.58
C THR A 137 3.05 -0.96 5.83
N ILE A 138 1.84 -0.85 6.36
CA ILE A 138 0.61 -1.35 5.77
C ILE A 138 -0.31 -0.17 5.45
N ILE A 139 -0.71 -0.05 4.19
CA ILE A 139 -1.62 0.98 3.72
C ILE A 139 -2.91 0.31 3.25
N ARG A 140 -4.05 0.74 3.79
CA ARG A 140 -5.39 0.21 3.45
C ARG A 140 -6.34 1.36 3.16
N GLY A 141 -7.44 1.08 2.44
CA GLY A 141 -8.55 2.03 2.36
C GLY A 141 -9.19 2.24 3.73
N ASP A 142 -9.68 3.45 4.01
CA ASP A 142 -10.50 3.69 5.21
C ASP A 142 -11.94 3.23 4.97
N ASP A 143 -12.32 2.13 5.63
CA ASP A 143 -13.67 1.55 5.59
C ASP A 143 -14.76 2.52 6.14
N ASN A 144 -14.36 3.56 6.88
CA ASN A 144 -15.28 4.51 7.51
C ASN A 144 -15.63 5.71 6.62
N GLU A 145 -14.90 5.96 5.53
CA GLU A 145 -15.24 7.05 4.64
C GLU A 145 -16.45 6.69 3.79
N THR A 146 -17.55 7.42 3.99
CA THR A 146 -18.72 7.30 3.14
C THR A 146 -18.33 7.66 1.71
N THR A 147 -18.82 6.87 0.75
CA THR A 147 -18.51 6.91 -0.69
C THR A 147 -18.84 8.23 -1.41
N GLU A 148 -19.25 9.25 -0.68
CA GLU A 148 -19.52 10.62 -1.16
C GLU A 148 -18.33 11.59 -0.94
N VAL A 149 -17.27 11.16 -0.26
CA VAL A 149 -16.11 12.01 0.03
C VAL A 149 -15.16 12.08 -1.18
N MET A 150 -14.79 13.33 -1.50
CA MET A 150 -13.99 13.73 -2.65
C MET A 150 -12.58 13.13 -2.64
N SER A 151 -11.99 13.03 -3.83
CA SER A 151 -10.58 12.70 -4.07
C SER A 151 -9.63 13.51 -3.17
N SER A 152 -9.17 12.88 -2.09
CA SER A 152 -8.17 13.40 -1.17
C SER A 152 -7.29 12.24 -0.71
N ASN A 153 -6.19 12.52 -0.02
CA ASN A 153 -5.35 11.47 0.57
C ASN A 153 -5.92 10.90 1.87
N ASN A 154 -7.14 11.28 2.24
CA ASN A 154 -7.75 10.89 3.52
C ASN A 154 -8.43 9.51 3.44
N GLN A 155 -8.52 8.92 2.24
CA GLN A 155 -9.14 7.60 2.04
C GLN A 155 -8.21 6.45 2.40
N VAL A 156 -7.02 6.72 2.97
CA VAL A 156 -6.06 5.70 3.32
C VAL A 156 -5.64 5.77 4.80
N ILE A 157 -5.59 4.59 5.42
CA ILE A 157 -5.00 4.39 6.73
C ILE A 157 -3.56 3.92 6.53
N ILE A 158 -2.62 4.61 7.16
CA ILE A 158 -1.19 4.26 7.19
C ILE A 158 -0.89 3.66 8.56
N SER A 159 -0.54 2.39 8.57
CA SER A 159 -0.18 1.67 9.81
C SER A 159 1.18 1.02 9.69
N ILE A 160 1.75 0.66 10.83
CA ILE A 160 2.97 -0.15 10.91
C ILE A 160 2.72 -1.44 11.66
N VAL A 161 3.56 -2.44 11.38
CA VAL A 161 3.62 -3.71 12.09
C VAL A 161 5.08 -4.02 12.40
N GLU A 162 5.37 -4.32 13.66
CA GLU A 162 6.72 -4.60 14.14
C GLU A 162 6.82 -6.04 14.66
N ALA A 163 7.88 -6.74 14.25
CA ALA A 163 8.18 -8.12 14.64
C ALA A 163 9.32 -8.19 15.68
N ASP A 164 9.18 -7.49 16.81
CA ASP A 164 10.22 -7.36 17.84
C ASP A 164 10.76 -8.69 18.38
N ASP A 165 9.86 -9.66 18.61
CA ASP A 165 10.18 -10.92 19.30
C ASP A 165 10.35 -12.11 18.35
N VAL A 166 10.22 -11.89 17.03
CA VAL A 166 10.14 -12.98 16.06
C VAL A 166 11.06 -12.72 14.88
N LYS A 167 11.92 -13.69 14.57
CA LYS A 167 12.73 -13.65 13.36
C LYS A 167 11.83 -13.92 12.15
N VAL A 168 11.52 -12.88 11.39
CA VAL A 168 10.55 -12.90 10.27
C VAL A 168 10.86 -14.01 9.24
N SER A 169 12.14 -14.26 8.94
CA SER A 169 12.51 -15.31 7.97
C SER A 169 12.19 -16.73 8.45
N GLU A 170 12.10 -16.97 9.76
CA GLU A 170 11.87 -18.27 10.39
C GLU A 170 10.44 -18.41 10.94
N ALA A 171 9.75 -17.30 11.17
CA ALA A 171 8.39 -17.22 11.70
C ALA A 171 7.39 -18.08 10.92
N ASP A 172 6.33 -18.58 11.59
CA ASP A 172 5.24 -19.21 10.86
C ASP A 172 4.42 -18.15 10.10
N THR A 173 3.88 -18.53 8.93
CA THR A 173 3.06 -17.60 8.15
C THR A 173 1.78 -17.24 8.90
N SER A 174 1.25 -18.13 9.75
CA SER A 174 0.07 -17.86 10.58
C SER A 174 0.36 -16.81 11.66
N GLU A 175 1.54 -16.89 12.28
CA GLU A 175 2.00 -15.93 13.30
C GLU A 175 2.17 -14.53 12.71
N LEU A 176 2.81 -14.42 11.54
CA LEU A 176 2.94 -13.13 10.84
C LEU A 176 1.59 -12.59 10.36
N THR A 177 0.67 -13.47 9.95
CA THR A 177 -0.69 -13.05 9.53
C THR A 177 -1.47 -12.49 10.71
N GLU A 178 -1.38 -13.13 11.89
CA GLU A 178 -2.00 -12.65 13.13
C GLU A 178 -1.41 -11.29 13.53
N LEU A 179 -0.09 -11.16 13.43
CA LEU A 179 0.62 -9.92 13.72
C LEU A 179 0.11 -8.75 12.85
N ILE A 180 -0.10 -8.99 11.55
CA ILE A 180 -0.62 -7.99 10.60
C ILE A 180 -2.12 -7.69 10.82
N ALA A 181 -2.89 -8.67 11.30
CA ALA A 181 -4.33 -8.50 11.51
C ALA A 181 -4.64 -7.77 12.81
N GLU A 182 -3.92 -8.07 13.89
CA GLU A 182 -4.29 -7.65 15.25
C GLU A 182 -3.32 -6.65 15.89
N LYS A 183 -2.06 -6.57 15.44
CA LYS A 183 -1.02 -5.74 16.09
C LYS A 183 -0.57 -4.53 15.27
N THR A 184 -1.37 -4.10 14.29
CA THR A 184 -1.08 -2.88 13.54
C THR A 184 -1.21 -1.64 14.42
N VAL A 185 -0.26 -0.72 14.31
CA VAL A 185 -0.30 0.61 14.96
C VAL A 185 -0.59 1.66 13.89
N ASP A 186 -1.68 2.41 14.06
CA ASP A 186 -2.09 3.48 13.16
C ASP A 186 -1.19 4.73 13.34
N GLU A 187 -0.46 5.10 12.28
CA GLU A 187 0.38 6.30 12.20
C GLU A 187 -0.28 7.45 11.41
N THR A 188 -1.48 7.25 10.85
CA THR A 188 -2.14 8.18 9.90
C THR A 188 -2.17 9.61 10.43
N ARG A 189 -2.68 9.80 11.66
CA ARG A 189 -2.77 11.14 12.27
C ARG A 189 -1.41 11.77 12.54
N VAL A 190 -0.40 10.97 12.88
CA VAL A 190 0.96 11.48 13.11
C VAL A 190 1.55 11.98 11.80
N VAL A 191 1.33 11.23 10.70
CA VAL A 191 1.74 11.61 9.36
C VAL A 191 1.04 12.89 8.92
N GLU A 192 -0.29 12.97 9.04
CA GLU A 192 -1.08 14.16 8.69
C GLU A 192 -0.58 15.41 9.43
N GLU A 193 -0.43 15.34 10.75
CA GLU A 193 0.04 16.48 11.53
C GLU A 193 1.48 16.89 11.20
N LEU A 194 2.33 15.92 10.86
CA LEU A 194 3.69 16.23 10.43
C LEU A 194 3.65 17.00 9.10
N MET A 195 2.75 16.64 8.18
CA MET A 195 2.59 17.37 6.91
C MET A 195 1.98 18.76 7.11
N GLU A 196 1.06 18.94 8.06
CA GLU A 196 0.40 20.23 8.34
C GLU A 196 1.29 21.25 9.07
N LYS A 197 2.37 20.80 9.74
CA LYS A 197 3.34 21.67 10.42
C LYS A 197 4.24 22.40 9.41
N GLU A 198 3.64 23.12 8.46
CA GLU A 198 4.32 23.92 7.43
C GLU A 198 5.34 24.89 8.05
N ASN A 199 6.61 24.49 8.06
CA ASN A 199 7.77 25.31 8.46
C ASN A 199 9.02 24.90 7.65
N GLY A 200 8.85 24.59 6.37
CA GLY A 200 9.97 24.17 5.50
C GLY A 200 10.46 22.75 5.81
N ILE A 201 9.51 21.84 6.09
CA ILE A 201 9.82 20.44 6.38
C ILE A 201 10.45 19.81 5.11
N PRO A 202 11.51 18.99 5.25
CA PRO A 202 12.09 18.24 4.14
C PRO A 202 11.05 17.40 3.38
N ASP A 203 11.37 17.07 2.14
CA ASP A 203 10.58 16.12 1.37
C ASP A 203 10.64 14.72 2.00
N PHE A 204 9.52 13.99 1.92
CA PHE A 204 9.40 12.64 2.44
C PHE A 204 8.91 11.66 1.39
N ILE A 205 9.18 10.40 1.68
CA ILE A 205 8.62 9.27 0.98
C ILE A 205 7.89 8.38 1.98
N VAL A 206 6.73 7.87 1.56
CA VAL A 206 5.95 6.87 2.31
C VAL A 206 6.26 5.48 1.74
N TYR A 207 6.08 5.32 0.43
CA TYR A 207 6.31 4.05 -0.25
C TYR A 207 7.79 3.70 -0.28
N GLY A 208 8.17 2.61 0.41
CA GLY A 208 9.56 2.17 0.49
C GLY A 208 10.39 2.94 1.53
N ALA A 209 9.75 3.67 2.46
CA ALA A 209 10.40 4.11 3.70
C ALA A 209 10.78 2.89 4.56
N ASN A 210 9.79 1.99 4.73
CA ASN A 210 9.96 0.58 5.08
C ASN A 210 9.40 -0.29 3.95
N LEU A 211 9.58 -1.61 4.03
CA LEU A 211 8.87 -2.52 3.14
C LEU A 211 7.37 -2.26 3.27
N THR A 212 6.76 -1.76 2.21
CA THR A 212 5.39 -1.24 2.24
C THR A 212 4.44 -2.19 1.52
N PHE A 213 3.33 -2.53 2.16
CA PHE A 213 2.22 -3.27 1.56
C PHE A 213 1.00 -2.37 1.39
N VAL A 214 0.44 -2.34 0.19
CA VAL A 214 -0.72 -1.50 -0.13
C VAL A 214 -1.88 -2.39 -0.54
N ASN A 215 -2.96 -2.35 0.24
CA ASN A 215 -4.19 -3.02 -0.10
C ASN A 215 -5.00 -2.16 -1.08
N LEU A 216 -5.11 -2.62 -2.32
CA LEU A 216 -5.91 -2.01 -3.36
C LEU A 216 -7.07 -2.93 -3.78
N GLU A 217 -7.37 -3.99 -3.03
CA GLU A 217 -8.46 -4.94 -3.32
C GLU A 217 -9.81 -4.25 -3.51
N GLU A 218 -10.05 -3.19 -2.75
CA GLU A 218 -11.29 -2.41 -2.77
C GLU A 218 -11.21 -1.18 -3.68
N ALA A 219 -10.08 -0.98 -4.36
CA ALA A 219 -9.97 0.02 -5.40
C ALA A 219 -10.93 -0.37 -6.54
N LYS A 220 -11.88 0.52 -6.84
CA LYS A 220 -12.94 0.37 -7.84
C LYS A 220 -12.42 0.41 -9.29
N ILE A 221 -11.28 -0.19 -9.56
CA ILE A 221 -10.57 -0.12 -10.85
C ILE A 221 -11.35 -0.82 -11.98
N TYR A 222 -12.16 -1.83 -11.64
CA TYR A 222 -12.99 -2.57 -12.59
C TYR A 222 -14.41 -1.98 -12.76
N ASP A 223 -14.78 -0.97 -11.96
CA ASP A 223 -16.06 -0.27 -12.09
C ASP A 223 -16.08 0.69 -13.29
N LEU A 224 -14.92 0.90 -13.93
CA LEU A 224 -14.79 1.71 -15.12
C LEU A 224 -15.66 1.11 -16.23
N GLU A 225 -16.64 1.85 -16.73
CA GLU A 225 -17.48 1.40 -17.83
C GLU A 225 -17.47 2.41 -18.97
N LEU A 226 -16.88 2.02 -20.09
CA LEU A 226 -16.82 2.86 -21.28
C LEU A 226 -17.60 2.19 -22.40
N ARG A 227 -18.71 2.82 -22.80
CA ARG A 227 -19.61 2.33 -23.86
C ARG A 227 -20.09 0.89 -23.59
N GLY A 228 -20.47 0.59 -22.35
CA GLY A 228 -20.97 -0.74 -21.98
C GLY A 228 -19.88 -1.79 -21.74
N LYS A 229 -18.60 -1.39 -21.65
CA LYS A 229 -17.47 -2.33 -21.52
C LYS A 229 -16.63 -2.01 -20.30
N GLN A 230 -16.36 -3.05 -19.52
CA GLN A 230 -15.46 -3.02 -18.36
C GLN A 230 -14.03 -3.45 -18.75
N PRO A 231 -13.01 -3.07 -17.95
CA PRO A 231 -11.66 -3.58 -18.10
C PRO A 231 -11.63 -5.10 -17.97
N ILE A 232 -10.98 -5.77 -18.93
CA ILE A 232 -10.63 -7.20 -18.79
C ILE A 232 -9.36 -7.39 -17.94
N PHE A 233 -8.56 -6.33 -17.81
CA PHE A 233 -7.33 -6.29 -17.04
C PHE A 233 -7.10 -4.86 -16.55
N ALA A 234 -6.66 -4.73 -15.31
CA ALA A 234 -6.34 -3.45 -14.72
C ALA A 234 -5.15 -3.61 -13.75
N SER A 235 -4.31 -2.59 -13.66
CA SER A 235 -3.05 -2.66 -12.92
C SER A 235 -2.64 -1.27 -12.43
N TYR A 236 -2.05 -1.21 -11.23
CA TYR A 236 -1.43 -0.02 -10.68
C TYR A 236 0.08 -0.19 -10.61
N ASN A 237 0.81 0.87 -10.90
CA ASN A 237 2.25 0.93 -10.66
C ASN A 237 2.58 2.25 -9.95
N ILE A 238 3.52 2.20 -9.01
CA ILE A 238 3.99 3.34 -8.25
C ILE A 238 5.44 3.61 -8.64
N SER A 239 5.74 4.86 -8.95
CA SER A 239 7.10 5.36 -9.15
C SER A 239 7.54 6.16 -7.93
N GLY A 240 8.85 6.38 -7.78
CA GLY A 240 9.40 7.07 -6.61
C GLY A 240 9.25 6.24 -5.34
N VAL A 241 9.66 4.97 -5.42
CA VAL A 241 9.61 4.04 -4.29
C VAL A 241 10.99 3.99 -3.67
N GLY A 242 11.08 4.20 -2.36
CA GLY A 242 12.35 4.12 -1.64
C GLY A 242 12.97 2.72 -1.63
N ASP A 243 14.21 2.66 -1.16
CA ASP A 243 15.08 1.48 -1.17
C ASP A 243 14.46 0.20 -0.57
N GLU A 244 13.50 0.33 0.36
CA GLU A 244 12.86 -0.82 1.00
C GLU A 244 11.77 -1.47 0.14
N GLY A 245 11.30 -0.78 -0.90
CA GLY A 245 10.35 -1.31 -1.87
C GLY A 245 8.88 -1.32 -1.41
N VAL A 246 8.00 -1.58 -2.38
CA VAL A 246 6.54 -1.61 -2.19
C VAL A 246 5.92 -2.82 -2.88
N ILE A 247 4.85 -3.35 -2.28
CA ILE A 247 4.02 -4.43 -2.81
C ILE A 247 2.57 -3.96 -2.81
N LEU A 248 1.95 -3.95 -3.99
CA LEU A 248 0.56 -3.60 -4.21
C LEU A 248 -0.24 -4.88 -4.43
N VAL A 249 -1.35 -5.04 -3.71
CA VAL A 249 -2.26 -6.17 -3.89
C VAL A 249 -3.55 -5.66 -4.51
N LEU A 250 -3.83 -6.10 -5.74
CA LEU A 250 -4.97 -5.66 -6.54
C LEU A 250 -6.00 -6.78 -6.72
N PRO A 251 -7.28 -6.41 -6.91
CA PRO A 251 -8.32 -7.38 -7.20
C PRO A 251 -8.11 -7.99 -8.59
N ARG A 252 -8.75 -9.14 -8.80
CA ARG A 252 -8.86 -9.78 -10.12
C ARG A 252 -10.30 -10.24 -10.28
N LEU A 253 -10.83 -10.12 -11.50
CA LEU A 253 -12.20 -10.52 -11.84
C LEU A 253 -12.54 -11.98 -11.44
N GLU A 254 -11.54 -12.87 -11.48
CA GLU A 254 -11.68 -14.30 -11.16
C GLU A 254 -11.43 -14.64 -9.67
N GLY A 255 -11.48 -13.65 -8.78
CA GLY A 255 -11.35 -13.83 -7.33
C GLY A 255 -9.92 -14.01 -6.81
N GLY A 256 -8.94 -14.30 -7.67
CA GLY A 256 -7.51 -14.26 -7.35
C GLY A 256 -6.97 -12.85 -7.08
N ARG A 257 -5.66 -12.68 -7.04
CA ARG A 257 -5.00 -11.37 -6.86
C ARG A 257 -3.89 -11.13 -7.86
N ILE A 258 -3.72 -9.87 -8.24
CA ILE A 258 -2.52 -9.39 -8.92
C ILE A 258 -1.65 -8.76 -7.83
N VAL A 259 -0.40 -9.20 -7.75
CA VAL A 259 0.58 -8.60 -6.84
C VAL A 259 1.63 -7.91 -7.69
N ASN A 260 1.66 -6.59 -7.59
CA ASN A 260 2.66 -5.75 -8.26
C ASN A 260 3.69 -5.33 -7.23
N LEU A 261 4.96 -5.55 -7.54
CA LEU A 261 6.05 -5.22 -6.65
C LEU A 261 7.03 -4.27 -7.33
N VAL A 262 7.56 -3.32 -6.57
CA VAL A 262 8.69 -2.48 -6.96
C VAL A 262 9.74 -2.63 -5.87
N LEU A 263 10.79 -3.39 -6.17
CA LEU A 263 11.85 -3.74 -5.22
C LEU A 263 13.23 -3.46 -5.81
N PRO A 264 14.29 -3.42 -4.99
CA PRO A 264 15.66 -3.43 -5.50
C PRO A 264 15.89 -4.59 -6.49
N GLN A 265 16.48 -4.30 -7.64
CA GLN A 265 16.67 -5.27 -8.73
C GLN A 265 17.31 -6.58 -8.25
N LYS A 266 18.23 -6.51 -7.29
CA LYS A 266 18.93 -7.68 -6.72
C LYS A 266 17.99 -8.64 -5.97
N GLN A 267 16.87 -8.17 -5.43
CA GLN A 267 15.93 -8.97 -4.65
C GLN A 267 14.90 -9.72 -5.52
N ILE A 268 14.64 -9.22 -6.73
CA ILE A 268 13.58 -9.74 -7.62
C ILE A 268 13.77 -11.22 -7.94
N GLU A 269 14.99 -11.63 -8.30
CA GLU A 269 15.24 -13.00 -8.74
C GLU A 269 15.18 -14.01 -7.59
N GLY A 270 15.72 -13.64 -6.42
CA GLY A 270 15.59 -14.43 -5.20
C GLY A 270 14.13 -14.61 -4.80
N LEU A 271 13.32 -13.55 -4.90
CA LEU A 271 11.90 -13.60 -4.62
C LEU A 271 11.16 -14.55 -5.58
N LYS A 272 11.42 -14.47 -6.89
CA LYS A 272 10.80 -15.38 -7.87
C LYS A 272 11.09 -16.85 -7.57
N ASN A 273 12.32 -17.16 -7.17
CA ASN A 273 12.70 -18.53 -6.80
C ASN A 273 11.92 -19.00 -5.57
N LYS A 274 11.83 -18.18 -4.52
CA LYS A 274 11.05 -18.50 -3.32
C LYS A 274 9.55 -18.65 -3.61
N MET A 275 9.02 -17.82 -4.49
CA MET A 275 7.63 -17.92 -4.94
C MET A 275 7.34 -19.20 -5.72
N ARG A 276 8.28 -19.64 -6.57
CA ARG A 276 8.16 -20.90 -7.29
C ARG A 276 8.15 -22.08 -6.32
N GLU A 277 9.02 -22.06 -5.32
CA GLU A 277 9.09 -23.08 -4.26
C GLU A 277 7.80 -23.15 -3.44
N GLU A 278 7.27 -22.01 -3.00
CA GLU A 278 6.19 -21.96 -1.99
C GLU A 278 4.77 -21.95 -2.59
N LEU A 279 4.62 -21.38 -3.79
CA LEU A 279 3.32 -21.14 -4.44
C LEU A 279 3.16 -21.84 -5.80
N GLY A 280 4.24 -22.38 -6.37
CA GLY A 280 4.22 -22.92 -7.73
C GLY A 280 3.83 -21.88 -8.78
N VAL A 281 4.09 -20.60 -8.50
CA VAL A 281 3.87 -19.50 -9.45
C VAL A 281 5.10 -19.42 -10.36
N PHE A 282 4.87 -19.22 -11.67
CA PHE A 282 5.80 -19.26 -12.83
C PHE A 282 5.86 -20.57 -13.61
#